data_AF-A0A7W1L2L4-F1
#
_entry.id   AF-A0A7W1L2L4-F1
#
_cell.length_a   1.000
_cell.length_b   1.000
_cell.length_c   1.000
_cell.angle_alpha   90.00
_cell.angle_beta   90.00
_cell.angle_gamma   90.00
#
_symmetry.space_group_name_H-M   'P 1'
#
loop_
_entity.id
_entity.type
_entity.pdbx_description
1 polymer ?
#
loop_
_entity_poly.entity_id
_entity_poly.type
_entity_poly.pdbx_seq_one_letter_code
_entity_poly.pdbx_strand_id
1 'polypeptide(L)'
;FVENASKANIPDTQVATFDFGETTVVWQHRTYGHPDDPKYPWGLTLYGDKGTLKASVMSYDFIPIGDGQPIHRDVTYELEQYPEDKTEKDLEKHVAPAIRHHMQDFLRAIASRGKPVADIEEGHISTTSCILANNAMRLGRTLEWDAQKQMVVGDKEANALLRRPYRRPWVHPGGGTS
;
A
#
# COMPACT_ATOMS: atom_id res chain seq x y z
N PHE A 1 3.10 -22.67 10.47
CA PHE A 1 1.84 -22.99 9.79
C PHE A 1 1.93 -22.39 8.41
N VAL A 2 1.90 -23.21 7.35
CA VAL A 2 1.88 -22.76 5.96
C VAL A 2 0.52 -23.16 5.41
N GLU A 3 -0.22 -22.20 4.84
CA GLU A 3 -1.58 -22.41 4.34
C GLU A 3 -1.55 -23.01 2.92
N ASN A 4 -1.77 -24.33 2.83
CA ASN A 4 -1.64 -25.09 1.57
C ASN A 4 -2.87 -25.03 0.64
N ALA A 5 -3.95 -24.33 1.04
CA ALA A 5 -5.17 -24.20 0.23
C ALA A 5 -5.14 -22.99 -0.72
N SER A 6 -4.14 -22.12 -0.57
CA SER A 6 -3.98 -20.91 -1.36
C SER A 6 -3.39 -21.24 -2.74
N LYS A 7 -4.09 -20.85 -3.81
CA LYS A 7 -3.53 -20.81 -5.18
C LYS A 7 -2.64 -19.57 -5.41
N ALA A 8 -2.17 -18.92 -4.34
CA ALA A 8 -1.33 -17.74 -4.47
C ALA A 8 0.07 -18.16 -4.96
N ASN A 9 0.54 -17.49 -6.00
CA ASN A 9 1.91 -17.57 -6.49
C ASN A 9 2.82 -16.52 -5.83
N ILE A 10 2.39 -15.99 -4.68
CA ILE A 10 3.16 -15.02 -3.90
C ILE A 10 4.17 -15.77 -3.03
N PRO A 11 5.39 -15.25 -2.86
CA PRO A 11 6.35 -15.82 -1.94
C PRO A 11 5.79 -15.79 -0.51
N ASP A 12 6.08 -16.83 0.28
CA ASP A 12 5.74 -16.92 1.70
C ASP A 12 6.48 -15.89 2.55
N THR A 13 7.67 -15.47 2.09
CA THR A 13 8.42 -14.32 2.59
C THR A 13 8.93 -13.45 1.44
N GLN A 14 8.69 -12.14 1.53
CA GLN A 14 9.31 -11.14 0.66
C GLN A 14 9.75 -9.95 1.51
N VAL A 15 10.98 -9.48 1.27
CA VAL A 15 11.45 -8.19 1.78
C VAL A 15 11.79 -7.32 0.57
N ALA A 16 11.24 -6.12 0.54
CA ALA A 16 11.55 -5.11 -0.47
C ALA A 16 11.99 -3.83 0.23
N THR A 17 13.10 -3.27 -0.21
CA THR A 17 13.60 -1.98 0.27
C THR A 17 13.43 -0.96 -0.84
N PHE A 18 12.78 0.15 -0.52
CA PHE A 18 12.60 1.30 -1.39
C PHE A 18 13.42 2.47 -0.86
N ASP A 19 14.19 3.08 -1.74
CA ASP A 19 14.97 4.29 -1.44
C ASP A 19 14.32 5.48 -2.16
N PHE A 20 13.80 6.43 -1.37
CA PHE A 20 13.24 7.70 -1.85
C PHE A 20 14.18 8.88 -1.55
N GLY A 21 15.48 8.62 -1.32
CA GLY A 21 16.49 9.62 -1.00
C GLY A 21 16.48 9.98 0.49
N GLU A 22 15.53 10.81 0.91
CA GLU A 22 15.42 11.23 2.33
C GLU A 22 14.71 10.18 3.20
N THR A 23 14.01 9.23 2.58
CA THR A 23 13.22 8.21 3.26
C THR A 23 13.52 6.85 2.67
N THR A 24 13.87 5.90 3.53
CA THR A 24 13.94 4.48 3.18
C THR A 24 12.73 3.77 3.74
N VAL A 25 12.06 2.98 2.89
CA VAL A 25 10.92 2.15 3.30
C VAL A 25 11.32 0.69 3.16
N VAL A 26 11.13 -0.08 4.24
CA VAL A 26 11.27 -1.54 4.21
C VAL A 26 9.88 -2.15 4.28
N TRP A 27 9.49 -2.84 3.22
CA TRP A 27 8.29 -3.64 3.17
C TRP A 27 8.64 -5.10 3.45
N GLN A 28 7.97 -5.70 4.42
CA GLN A 28 8.08 -7.12 4.71
C GLN A 28 6.70 -7.78 4.59
N HIS A 29 6.63 -8.81 3.75
CA HIS A 29 5.53 -9.74 3.70
C HIS A 29 6.00 -11.08 4.26
N ARG A 30 5.26 -11.65 5.22
CA ARG A 30 5.53 -12.96 5.80
C ARG A 30 4.21 -13.63 6.18
N THR A 31 3.96 -14.83 5.66
CA THR A 31 2.70 -15.57 5.93
C THR A 31 2.84 -16.64 7.03
N TYR A 32 3.98 -16.69 7.72
CA TYR A 32 4.26 -17.66 8.78
C TYR A 32 4.96 -17.04 9.99
N GLY A 33 4.91 -17.76 11.12
CA GLY A 33 5.52 -17.32 12.38
C GLY A 33 4.69 -16.26 13.10
N HIS A 34 5.13 -15.88 14.30
CA HIS A 34 4.54 -14.77 15.04
C HIS A 34 4.99 -13.43 14.44
N PRO A 35 4.16 -12.37 14.44
CA PRO A 35 4.59 -11.04 14.05
C PRO A 35 5.70 -10.54 15.00
N ASP A 36 6.62 -9.74 14.48
CA ASP A 36 7.71 -9.16 15.29
C ASP A 36 7.15 -8.20 16.35
N ASP A 37 6.05 -7.53 16.02
CA ASP A 37 5.23 -6.76 16.96
C ASP A 37 3.80 -7.32 17.03
N PRO A 38 3.45 -8.04 18.11
CA PRO A 38 2.11 -8.59 18.29
C PRO A 38 0.98 -7.56 18.39
N LYS A 39 1.28 -6.28 18.76
CA LYS A 39 0.26 -5.22 18.81
C LYS A 39 -0.04 -4.67 17.41
N TYR A 40 0.93 -4.77 16.49
CA TYR A 40 0.84 -4.26 15.12
C TYR A 40 1.20 -5.36 14.10
N PRO A 41 0.42 -6.46 14.03
CA PRO A 41 0.72 -7.59 13.15
C PRO A 41 0.64 -7.20 11.66
N TRP A 42 -0.24 -6.25 11.34
CA TRP A 42 -0.34 -5.58 10.04
C TRP A 42 -0.39 -4.09 10.29
N GLY A 43 0.69 -3.42 9.92
CA GLY A 43 0.83 -2.00 10.21
C GLY A 43 2.06 -1.40 9.58
N LEU A 44 2.26 -0.13 9.88
CA LEU A 44 3.45 0.62 9.52
C LEU A 44 4.10 1.16 10.78
N THR A 45 5.42 1.27 10.75
CA THR A 45 6.17 2.00 11.76
C THR A 45 6.99 3.08 11.07
N LEU A 46 6.84 4.33 11.52
CA LEU A 46 7.64 5.46 11.07
C LEU A 46 8.56 5.88 12.21
N TYR A 47 9.84 6.00 11.89
CA TYR A 47 10.86 6.51 12.80
C TYR A 47 11.24 7.92 12.35
N GLY A 48 11.10 8.89 13.24
CA GLY A 48 11.44 10.29 12.97
C GLY A 48 12.18 10.93 14.14
N ASP A 49 12.67 12.13 13.90
CA ASP A 49 13.39 12.97 14.88
C ASP A 49 12.54 13.35 16.11
N LYS A 50 11.22 13.37 15.98
CA LYS A 50 10.27 13.70 17.03
C LYS A 50 9.72 12.49 17.79
N GLY A 51 9.92 11.28 17.29
CA GLY A 51 9.30 10.09 17.85
C GLY A 51 9.10 8.95 16.87
N THR A 52 8.50 7.87 17.39
CA THR A 52 8.11 6.70 16.62
C THR A 52 6.58 6.65 16.52
N LEU A 53 6.04 6.58 15.31
CA LEU A 53 4.63 6.32 15.05
C LEU A 53 4.45 4.85 14.67
N LYS A 54 3.58 4.13 15.35
CA LYS A 54 3.15 2.78 15.02
C LYS A 54 1.67 2.82 14.73
N ALA A 55 1.24 2.33 13.57
CA ALA A 55 -0.15 2.42 13.16
C ALA A 55 -0.62 1.13 12.48
N SER A 56 -1.87 0.78 12.73
CA SER A 56 -2.62 -0.28 12.05
C SER A 56 -4.02 0.23 11.72
N VAL A 57 -4.83 -0.62 11.09
CA VAL A 57 -6.26 -0.34 10.88
C VAL A 57 -7.07 -0.31 12.18
N MET A 58 -6.51 -0.78 13.30
CA MET A 58 -7.20 -0.89 14.59
C MET A 58 -6.84 0.22 15.57
N SER A 59 -5.64 0.77 15.50
CA SER A 59 -5.15 1.80 16.41
C SER A 59 -3.84 2.42 15.92
N TYR A 60 -3.43 3.52 16.55
CA TYR A 60 -2.07 4.02 16.45
C TYR A 60 -1.50 4.42 17.83
N ASP A 61 -0.17 4.30 17.96
CA ASP A 61 0.63 4.83 19.06
C ASP A 61 1.68 5.78 18.51
N PHE A 62 1.78 6.98 19.09
CA PHE A 62 2.92 7.87 18.89
C PHE A 62 3.74 7.95 20.17
N ILE A 63 5.02 7.59 20.07
CA ILE A 63 5.98 7.58 21.17
C ILE A 63 6.97 8.72 20.93
N PRO A 64 6.83 9.86 21.62
CA PRO A 64 7.72 11.00 21.42
C PRO A 64 9.14 10.73 21.93
N ILE A 65 10.11 11.44 21.36
CA ILE A 65 11.47 11.55 21.92
C ILE A 65 11.47 12.69 22.97
N GLY A 66 12.09 12.45 24.12
CA GLY A 66 12.15 13.41 25.24
C GLY A 66 10.96 13.31 26.19
N ASP A 67 10.56 14.44 26.78
CA ASP A 67 9.56 14.49 27.87
C ASP A 67 8.09 14.53 27.39
N GLY A 68 7.85 14.24 26.11
CA GLY A 68 6.50 14.20 25.54
C GLY A 68 5.68 13.04 26.11
N GLN A 69 4.35 13.23 26.20
CA GLN A 69 3.45 12.15 26.58
C GLN A 69 3.11 11.26 25.37
N PRO A 70 3.20 9.92 25.49
CA PRO A 70 2.76 9.01 24.45
C PRO A 70 1.27 9.23 24.11
N ILE A 71 0.94 9.12 22.83
CA ILE A 71 -0.43 9.23 22.33
C ILE A 71 -0.88 7.86 21.88
N HIS A 72 -2.05 7.43 22.33
CA HIS A 72 -2.74 6.24 21.85
C HIS A 72 -4.13 6.61 21.36
N ARG A 73 -4.54 6.07 20.21
CA ARG A 73 -5.92 6.15 19.70
C ARG A 73 -6.34 4.82 19.09
N ASP A 74 -7.51 4.36 19.50
CA ASP A 74 -8.22 3.27 18.84
C ASP A 74 -8.93 3.74 17.56
N VAL A 75 -9.27 2.78 16.72
CA VAL A 75 -10.13 2.99 15.55
C VAL A 75 -11.45 3.63 15.95
N THR A 76 -11.86 4.62 15.15
CA THR A 76 -13.13 5.33 15.34
C THR A 76 -14.20 4.67 14.49
N TYR A 77 -15.14 3.94 15.10
CA TYR A 77 -16.13 3.13 14.37
C TYR A 77 -17.37 3.90 13.84
N GLU A 78 -17.64 5.11 14.33
CA GLU A 78 -18.82 5.92 13.92
C GLU A 78 -20.20 5.25 14.13
N LEU A 79 -20.31 4.23 15.00
CA LEU A 79 -21.54 3.42 15.17
C LEU A 79 -22.74 4.21 15.68
N GLU A 80 -22.50 5.37 16.31
CA GLU A 80 -23.55 6.23 16.84
C GLU A 80 -24.15 7.11 15.75
N GLN A 81 -23.35 7.46 14.74
CA GLN A 81 -23.78 8.17 13.56
C GLN A 81 -24.42 7.23 12.53
N TYR A 82 -23.94 5.97 12.47
CA TYR A 82 -24.41 4.93 11.55
C TYR A 82 -24.76 3.64 12.33
N PRO A 83 -25.92 3.58 12.99
CA PRO A 83 -26.34 2.42 13.78
C PRO A 83 -26.43 1.11 13.00
N GLU A 84 -26.66 1.16 11.68
CA GLU A 84 -26.72 0.01 10.79
C GLU A 84 -25.41 -0.81 10.78
N ASP A 85 -24.27 -0.15 10.95
CA ASP A 85 -22.94 -0.79 11.00
C ASP A 85 -22.80 -1.73 12.21
N LYS A 86 -23.65 -1.57 13.24
CA LYS A 86 -23.65 -2.47 14.41
C LYS A 86 -24.07 -3.88 14.04
N THR A 87 -24.98 -4.01 13.09
CA THR A 87 -25.68 -5.27 12.79
C THR A 87 -25.38 -5.85 11.41
N GLU A 88 -24.77 -5.09 10.51
CA GLU A 88 -24.38 -5.63 9.19
C GLU A 88 -23.34 -6.75 9.35
N LYS A 89 -23.68 -7.92 8.81
CA LYS A 89 -22.95 -9.17 9.05
C LYS A 89 -21.67 -9.23 8.23
N ASP A 90 -21.73 -8.75 7.00
CA ASP A 90 -20.63 -8.85 6.04
C ASP A 90 -19.74 -7.59 6.05
N LEU A 91 -19.99 -6.68 6.99
CA LEU A 91 -19.23 -5.44 7.14
C LEU A 91 -17.99 -5.64 8.02
N GLU A 92 -16.83 -5.31 7.45
CA GLU A 92 -15.62 -5.08 8.23
C GLU A 92 -15.73 -3.73 8.97
N LYS A 93 -16.30 -3.77 10.18
CA LYS A 93 -16.67 -2.56 10.96
C LYS A 93 -15.52 -1.56 11.16
N HIS A 94 -14.29 -2.04 11.32
CA HIS A 94 -13.12 -1.19 11.53
C HIS A 94 -12.70 -0.44 10.25
N VAL A 95 -13.12 -0.92 9.08
CA VAL A 95 -12.82 -0.34 7.75
C VAL A 95 -13.97 0.56 7.26
N ALA A 96 -15.19 0.33 7.73
CA ALA A 96 -16.39 1.06 7.30
C ALA A 96 -16.24 2.60 7.32
N PRO A 97 -15.69 3.22 8.38
CA PRO A 97 -15.47 4.67 8.43
C PRO A 97 -14.55 5.16 7.32
N ALA A 98 -13.41 4.49 7.10
CA ALA A 98 -12.45 4.89 6.07
C ALA A 98 -13.07 4.81 4.66
N ILE A 99 -13.79 3.72 4.36
CA ILE A 99 -14.49 3.56 3.07
C ILE A 99 -15.55 4.64 2.90
N ARG A 100 -16.33 4.92 3.94
CA ARG A 100 -17.36 5.96 3.91
C ARG A 100 -16.77 7.33 3.57
N HIS A 101 -15.68 7.72 4.23
CA HIS A 101 -15.00 8.99 3.95
C HIS A 101 -14.43 9.05 2.53
N HIS A 102 -13.84 7.95 2.03
CA HIS A 102 -13.40 7.88 0.64
C HIS A 102 -14.56 8.03 -0.36
N MET A 103 -15.72 7.43 -0.10
CA MET A 103 -16.90 7.56 -0.97
C MET A 103 -17.48 8.98 -0.94
N GLN A 104 -17.54 9.59 0.24
CA GLN A 104 -17.98 10.99 0.39
C GLN A 104 -17.04 11.96 -0.34
N ASP A 105 -15.73 11.74 -0.23
CA ASP A 105 -14.71 12.51 -0.94
C ASP A 105 -14.84 12.36 -2.46
N PHE A 106 -15.02 11.13 -2.95
CA PHE A 106 -15.25 10.86 -4.37
C PHE A 106 -16.49 11.59 -4.91
N LEU A 107 -17.63 11.50 -4.22
CA LEU A 107 -18.86 12.20 -4.61
C LEU A 107 -18.66 13.73 -4.60
N ARG A 108 -17.91 14.26 -3.63
CA ARG A 108 -17.57 15.68 -3.54
C ARG A 108 -16.68 16.13 -4.70
N ALA A 109 -15.69 15.31 -5.09
CA ALA A 109 -14.83 15.57 -6.23
C ALA A 109 -15.62 15.60 -7.55
N ILE A 110 -16.59 14.69 -7.72
CA ILE A 110 -17.51 14.74 -8.87
C ILE A 110 -18.31 16.04 -8.89
N ALA A 111 -18.93 16.38 -7.76
CA ALA A 111 -19.78 17.57 -7.65
C ALA A 111 -19.01 18.87 -7.91
N SER A 112 -17.78 18.96 -7.41
CA SER A 112 -16.91 20.13 -7.57
C SER A 112 -16.11 20.14 -8.88
N ARG A 113 -16.13 19.02 -9.64
CA ARG A 113 -15.21 18.76 -10.76
C ARG A 113 -13.74 18.86 -10.34
N GLY A 114 -13.43 18.45 -9.11
CA GLY A 114 -12.09 18.38 -8.53
C GLY A 114 -11.49 16.98 -8.57
N LYS A 115 -10.34 16.83 -7.92
CA LYS A 115 -9.68 15.53 -7.69
C LYS A 115 -10.02 15.00 -6.29
N PRO A 116 -10.24 13.69 -6.13
CA PRO A 116 -10.32 13.07 -4.81
C PRO A 116 -8.95 13.06 -4.13
N VAL A 117 -8.92 12.84 -2.81
CA VAL A 117 -7.69 12.69 -2.02
C VAL A 117 -6.84 11.53 -2.53
N ALA A 118 -7.47 10.42 -2.93
CA ALA A 118 -6.81 9.26 -3.52
C ALA A 118 -7.07 9.23 -5.04
N ASP A 119 -6.44 10.15 -5.78
CA ASP A 119 -6.53 10.23 -7.24
C ASP A 119 -5.73 9.11 -7.93
N ILE A 120 -5.93 8.94 -9.24
CA ILE A 120 -5.34 7.87 -10.05
C ILE A 120 -3.80 7.87 -10.03
N GLU A 121 -3.18 9.04 -9.87
CA GLU A 121 -1.73 9.18 -9.81
C GLU A 121 -1.14 8.47 -8.59
N GLU A 122 -1.74 8.64 -7.41
CA GLU A 122 -1.34 7.95 -6.19
C GLU A 122 -1.50 6.42 -6.33
N GLY A 123 -2.62 6.00 -6.93
CA GLY A 123 -2.85 4.58 -7.25
C GLY A 123 -1.81 4.01 -8.21
N HIS A 124 -1.39 4.79 -9.21
CA HIS A 124 -0.35 4.41 -10.15
C HIS A 124 1.02 4.29 -9.47
N ILE A 125 1.40 5.25 -8.64
CA ILE A 125 2.67 5.22 -7.89
C ILE A 125 2.72 4.00 -6.97
N SER A 126 1.68 3.79 -6.16
CA SER A 126 1.59 2.64 -5.25
C SER A 126 1.72 1.30 -5.99
N THR A 127 0.99 1.15 -7.10
CA THR A 127 1.03 -0.07 -7.93
C THR A 127 2.40 -0.27 -8.57
N THR A 128 3.03 0.82 -9.02
CA THR A 128 4.37 0.79 -9.63
C THR A 128 5.40 0.25 -8.65
N SER A 129 5.37 0.70 -7.39
CA SER A 129 6.26 0.18 -6.33
C SER A 129 6.13 -1.34 -6.16
N CYS A 130 4.92 -1.88 -6.11
CA CYS A 130 4.69 -3.33 -6.00
C CYS A 130 5.22 -4.10 -7.23
N ILE A 131 5.01 -3.57 -8.43
CA ILE A 131 5.51 -4.19 -9.67
C ILE A 131 7.04 -4.19 -9.69
N LEU A 132 7.67 -3.07 -9.33
CA LEU A 132 9.12 -2.94 -9.29
C LEU A 132 9.74 -3.89 -8.27
N ALA A 133 9.17 -4.02 -7.07
CA ALA A 133 9.64 -4.98 -6.06
C ALA A 133 9.61 -6.43 -6.58
N ASN A 134 8.53 -6.81 -7.25
CA ASN A 134 8.40 -8.14 -7.85
C ASN A 134 9.39 -8.36 -9.01
N ASN A 135 9.61 -7.35 -9.85
CA ASN A 135 10.57 -7.42 -10.94
C ASN A 135 12.01 -7.46 -10.43
N ALA A 136 12.36 -6.67 -9.42
CA ALA A 136 13.66 -6.67 -8.76
C ALA A 136 13.97 -8.05 -8.16
N MET A 137 13.00 -8.65 -7.47
CA MET A 137 13.10 -10.01 -6.95
C MET A 137 13.30 -11.03 -8.07
N ARG A 138 12.53 -10.94 -9.16
CA ARG A 138 12.64 -11.85 -10.31
C ARG A 138 14.00 -11.75 -11.02
N LEU A 139 14.53 -10.54 -11.16
CA LEU A 139 15.78 -10.27 -11.86
C LEU A 139 17.02 -10.41 -10.95
N GLY A 140 16.83 -10.47 -9.64
CA GLY A 140 17.90 -10.57 -8.64
C GLY A 140 18.76 -9.32 -8.52
N ARG A 141 18.21 -8.14 -8.84
CA ARG A 141 18.95 -6.85 -8.81
C ARG A 141 18.07 -5.67 -8.44
N THR A 142 18.69 -4.61 -7.93
CA THR A 142 18.05 -3.30 -7.71
C THR A 142 17.64 -2.67 -9.04
N LEU A 143 16.48 -1.99 -9.05
CA LEU A 143 15.97 -1.25 -10.21
C LEU A 143 15.88 0.23 -9.86
N GLU A 144 16.52 1.08 -10.65
CA GLU A 144 16.42 2.53 -10.54
C GLU A 144 15.25 3.04 -11.40
N TRP A 145 14.30 3.75 -10.79
CA TRP A 145 13.08 4.20 -11.45
C TRP A 145 13.15 5.68 -11.82
N ASP A 146 12.94 5.99 -13.10
CA ASP A 146 12.72 7.35 -13.59
C ASP A 146 11.21 7.63 -13.59
N ALA A 147 10.72 8.31 -12.55
CA ALA A 147 9.30 8.61 -12.40
C ALA A 147 8.75 9.53 -13.50
N GLN A 148 9.58 10.41 -14.08
CA GLN A 148 9.16 11.30 -15.16
C GLN A 148 8.99 10.55 -16.47
N LYS A 149 9.93 9.63 -16.78
CA LYS A 149 9.86 8.79 -17.98
C LYS A 149 9.03 7.51 -17.80
N GLN A 150 8.60 7.22 -16.57
CA GLN A 150 7.90 6.00 -16.18
C GLN A 150 8.61 4.73 -16.65
N MET A 151 9.92 4.66 -16.41
CA MET A 151 10.76 3.54 -16.87
C MET A 151 11.93 3.27 -15.92
N VAL A 152 12.46 2.05 -15.98
CA VAL A 152 13.71 1.70 -15.30
C VAL A 152 14.89 2.28 -16.07
N VAL A 153 15.79 2.98 -15.39
CA VAL A 153 16.96 3.63 -16.02
C VAL A 153 17.90 2.59 -16.61
N GLY A 154 18.18 2.69 -17.91
CA GLY A 154 19.18 1.85 -18.59
C GLY A 154 18.86 0.35 -18.73
N ASP A 155 17.72 -0.12 -18.24
CA ASP A 155 17.42 -1.57 -18.14
C ASP A 155 16.32 -2.00 -19.12
N LYS A 156 16.73 -2.48 -20.31
CA LYS A 156 15.79 -2.97 -21.33
C LYS A 156 15.01 -4.21 -20.88
N GLU A 157 15.65 -5.08 -20.10
CA GLU A 157 15.04 -6.34 -19.64
C GLU A 157 13.94 -6.03 -18.61
N ALA A 158 14.22 -5.17 -17.63
CA ALA A 158 13.23 -4.75 -16.64
C ALA A 158 12.07 -3.99 -17.28
N ASN A 159 12.35 -3.09 -18.24
CA ASN A 159 11.30 -2.35 -18.96
C ASN A 159 10.42 -3.26 -19.81
N ALA A 160 10.94 -4.36 -20.36
CA ALA A 160 10.14 -5.35 -21.07
C ALA A 160 9.12 -6.04 -20.14
N LEU A 161 9.44 -6.20 -18.85
CA LEU A 161 8.54 -6.79 -17.85
C LEU A 161 7.42 -5.85 -17.40
N LEU A 162 7.52 -4.54 -17.65
CA LEU A 162 6.46 -3.57 -17.36
C LEU A 162 5.26 -3.71 -18.31
N ARG A 163 5.44 -4.41 -19.44
CA ARG A 163 4.41 -4.62 -20.44
C ARG A 163 3.99 -6.09 -20.45
N ARG A 164 2.69 -6.32 -20.60
CA ARG A 164 2.13 -7.66 -20.85
C ARG A 164 1.60 -7.73 -22.27
N PRO A 165 1.83 -8.84 -23.00
CA PRO A 165 1.18 -9.04 -24.28
C PRO A 165 -0.33 -9.10 -24.04
N TYR A 166 -1.09 -8.32 -24.81
CA TYR A 166 -2.55 -8.35 -24.72
C TYR A 166 -3.07 -9.67 -25.25
N ARG A 167 -4.17 -10.15 -24.65
CA ARG A 167 -4.88 -11.33 -25.14
C ARG A 167 -5.44 -11.02 -26.53
N ARG A 168 -5.11 -11.84 -27.53
CA ARG A 168 -5.68 -11.69 -28.89
C ARG A 168 -7.23 -11.74 -28.85
N PRO A 169 -7.94 -10.94 -29.66
CA PRO A 169 -7.44 -10.04 -30.71
C PRO A 169 -7.10 -8.61 -30.23
N TRP A 170 -7.09 -8.36 -28.93
CA TRP A 170 -6.92 -7.01 -28.39
C TRP A 170 -5.49 -6.49 -28.58
N VAL A 171 -5.35 -5.22 -28.95
CA VAL A 171 -4.08 -4.51 -29.13
C VAL A 171 -3.98 -3.42 -28.09
N HIS A 172 -2.79 -3.27 -27.49
CA HIS A 172 -2.54 -2.21 -26.52
C HIS A 172 -2.70 -0.82 -27.18
N PRO A 173 -3.45 0.14 -26.59
CA PRO A 173 -3.71 1.44 -27.21
C PRO A 173 -2.45 2.28 -27.49
N GLY A 174 -1.43 2.16 -26.65
CA GLY A 174 -0.11 2.81 -26.84
C GLY A 174 0.80 2.12 -27.86
N GLY A 175 0.25 1.49 -28.89
CA GLY A 175 0.98 0.70 -29.89
C GLY A 175 1.94 1.55 -30.73
N GLY A 176 3.20 1.62 -30.31
CA GLY A 176 4.31 2.14 -31.11
C GLY A 176 5.62 1.57 -30.59
N THR A 177 6.36 0.90 -31.48
CA THR A 177 7.75 0.52 -31.25
C THR A 177 8.58 1.79 -31.03
N SER A 178 8.98 2.05 -29.79
CA SER A 178 10.08 2.94 -29.45
C SER A 178 11.31 2.11 -29.11
#